data_AF-A0A1J5QC48-F1
#
_entry.id   AF-A0A1J5QC48-F1
#
_cell.length_a   1.000
_cell.length_b   1.000
_cell.length_c   1.000
_cell.angle_alpha   90.00
_cell.angle_beta   90.00
_cell.angle_gamma   90.00
#
_symmetry.space_group_name_H-M   'P 1'
#
loop_
_entity.id
_entity.type
_entity.pdbx_description
1 polymer ?
#
loop_
_entity_poly.entity_id
_entity_poly.type
_entity_poly.pdbx_seq_one_letter_code
_entity_poly.pdbx_strand_id
1 'polypeptide(L)'
;MRKFFLVVSLLSLSASTGAIAEPTPPQQRSGTPEEQKACAHDVQKFCRSVMDQSDLIVLSCLQQVRPKLTMACNRVLVDHGQ
;
A
#
# COMPACT_ATOMS: atom_id res chain seq x y z
N MET A 1 62.88 -4.15 -17.57
CA MET A 1 62.70 -2.81 -18.16
C MET A 1 61.21 -2.47 -18.14
N ARG A 2 60.87 -1.26 -17.66
CA ARG A 2 59.61 -0.53 -17.86
C ARG A 2 58.30 -1.32 -17.60
N LYS A 3 57.69 -1.23 -16.41
CA LYS A 3 56.96 -0.02 -15.95
C LYS A 3 56.44 0.75 -17.16
N PHE A 4 55.26 0.51 -17.71
CA PHE A 4 54.51 1.62 -18.30
C PHE A 4 52.98 1.30 -18.35
N PHE A 5 52.19 1.94 -17.46
CA PHE A 5 50.84 2.53 -17.67
C PHE A 5 49.67 1.54 -17.95
N LEU A 6 48.50 1.53 -17.28
CA LEU A 6 47.67 2.52 -16.59
C LEU A 6 46.78 1.76 -15.57
N VAL A 7 46.90 1.94 -14.26
CA VAL A 7 46.05 2.82 -13.43
C VAL A 7 44.63 3.02 -13.98
N VAL A 8 43.71 2.10 -13.67
CA VAL A 8 42.27 2.38 -13.66
C VAL A 8 41.87 2.68 -12.22
N SER A 9 42.09 3.92 -11.81
CA SER A 9 41.46 4.50 -10.62
C SER A 9 39.99 4.74 -10.94
N LEU A 10 39.10 3.88 -10.45
CA LEU A 10 37.70 4.23 -10.26
C LEU A 10 37.49 4.59 -8.79
N LEU A 11 37.82 5.85 -8.50
CA LEU A 11 37.23 6.60 -7.40
C LEU A 11 35.72 6.64 -7.61
N SER A 12 34.95 6.24 -6.60
CA SER A 12 33.71 6.92 -6.16
C SER A 12 33.24 6.30 -4.85
N LEU A 13 33.92 6.62 -3.75
CA LEU A 13 33.38 6.46 -2.40
C LEU A 13 32.69 7.78 -2.06
N SER A 14 31.38 7.85 -2.28
CA SER A 14 30.54 8.98 -1.86
C SER A 14 29.16 8.46 -1.52
N ALA A 15 29.01 7.92 -0.31
CA ALA A 15 27.70 7.75 0.30
C ALA A 15 27.66 8.62 1.56
N SER A 16 27.38 9.90 1.36
CA SER A 16 26.98 10.81 2.42
C SER A 16 25.69 10.27 3.02
N THR A 17 25.70 9.91 4.30
CA THR A 17 24.51 9.52 5.06
C THR A 17 23.57 10.73 5.16
N GLY A 18 22.69 10.88 4.19
CA GLY A 18 21.51 11.73 4.28
C GLY A 18 20.37 10.89 4.83
N ALA A 19 19.84 11.24 6.00
CA ALA A 19 18.57 10.71 6.48
C ALA A 19 17.47 11.19 5.52
N ILE A 20 17.19 10.41 4.48
CA ILE A 20 16.02 10.59 3.65
C ILE A 20 14.81 10.10 4.44
N ALA A 21 13.89 11.02 4.78
CA ALA A 21 12.51 10.62 4.99
C ALA A 21 12.03 10.15 3.61
N GLU A 22 12.12 8.84 3.37
CA GLU A 22 11.67 8.23 2.13
C GLU A 22 10.15 8.48 2.01
N PRO A 23 9.65 9.13 0.95
CA PRO A 23 8.23 9.28 0.72
C PRO A 23 7.64 7.87 0.62
N THR A 24 6.91 7.44 1.64
CA THR A 24 6.22 6.15 1.59
C THR A 24 5.23 6.26 0.42
N PRO A 25 5.36 5.45 -0.64
CA PRO A 25 4.45 5.54 -1.76
C PRO A 25 3.01 5.37 -1.23
N PRO A 26 2.04 6.15 -1.73
CA PRO A 26 0.65 6.01 -1.32
C PRO A 26 0.28 4.54 -1.49
N GLN A 27 -0.12 3.89 -0.40
CA GLN A 27 -0.60 2.51 -0.41
C GLN A 27 -1.80 2.46 -1.37
N GLN A 28 -1.58 1.94 -2.58
CA GLN A 28 -2.62 1.78 -3.58
C GLN A 28 -3.57 0.69 -3.07
N ARG A 29 -4.65 1.11 -2.41
CA ARG A 29 -5.75 0.21 -2.08
C ARG A 29 -6.49 -0.21 -3.36
N SER A 30 -6.97 -1.43 -3.34
CA SER A 30 -7.79 -2.03 -4.39
C SER A 30 -9.14 -1.31 -4.55
N GLY A 31 -9.75 -1.46 -5.73
CA GLY A 31 -11.01 -0.81 -6.10
C GLY A 31 -10.83 0.63 -6.56
N THR A 32 -11.89 1.21 -7.14
CA THR A 32 -11.88 2.61 -7.58
C THR A 32 -11.95 3.57 -6.39
N PRO A 33 -11.57 4.85 -6.55
CA PRO A 33 -11.71 5.85 -5.49
C PRO A 33 -13.15 5.96 -4.95
N GLU A 34 -14.15 5.76 -5.81
CA GLU A 34 -15.57 5.78 -5.45
C GLU A 34 -15.94 4.58 -4.56
N GLU A 35 -15.44 3.38 -4.89
CA GLU A 35 -15.64 2.16 -4.12
C GLU A 35 -14.98 2.24 -2.75
N GLN A 36 -13.74 2.74 -2.71
CA GLN A 36 -13.02 2.98 -1.47
C GLN A 36 -13.77 3.97 -0.58
N LYS A 37 -14.31 5.06 -1.17
CA LYS A 37 -15.13 6.04 -0.45
C LYS A 37 -16.44 5.42 0.07
N ALA A 38 -17.09 4.57 -0.71
CA ALA A 38 -18.32 3.88 -0.31
C ALA A 38 -18.10 2.98 0.92
N CYS A 39 -16.93 2.34 1.03
CA CYS A 39 -16.57 1.47 2.15
C CYS A 39 -15.79 2.14 3.27
N ALA A 40 -15.30 3.38 3.10
CA ALA A 40 -14.41 4.04 4.05
C ALA A 40 -14.99 4.13 5.48
N HIS A 41 -16.26 4.49 5.60
CA HIS A 41 -16.94 4.55 6.90
C HIS A 41 -17.01 3.17 7.58
N ASP A 42 -17.35 2.13 6.82
CA ASP A 42 -17.52 0.79 7.36
C ASP A 42 -16.18 0.15 7.74
N VAL A 43 -15.13 0.39 6.95
CA VAL A 43 -13.77 -0.02 7.29
C VAL A 43 -13.30 0.64 8.58
N GLN A 44 -13.50 1.95 8.74
CA GLN A 44 -13.13 2.66 9.97
C GLN A 44 -13.92 2.19 11.19
N LYS A 45 -15.20 1.85 11.02
CA LYS A 45 -16.08 1.46 12.12
C LYS A 45 -15.92 0.01 12.54
N PHE A 46 -15.82 -0.91 11.58
CA PHE A 46 -15.86 -2.35 11.84
C PHE A 46 -14.50 -3.04 11.64
N CYS A 47 -13.65 -2.51 10.76
CA CYS A 47 -12.38 -3.12 10.36
C CYS A 47 -11.15 -2.29 10.78
N ARG A 48 -11.28 -1.42 11.79
CA ARG A 48 -10.22 -0.50 12.24
C ARG A 48 -8.91 -1.22 12.58
N SER A 49 -8.97 -2.42 13.15
CA SER A 49 -7.80 -3.21 13.53
C SER A 49 -7.01 -3.77 12.35
N VAL A 50 -7.62 -3.85 11.17
CA VAL A 50 -7.02 -4.43 9.97
C VAL A 50 -6.84 -3.42 8.84
N MET A 51 -7.21 -2.15 9.05
CA MET A 51 -7.22 -1.13 8.00
C MET A 51 -5.84 -0.91 7.38
N ASP A 52 -4.76 -1.01 8.16
CA ASP A 52 -3.38 -0.83 7.68
C ASP A 52 -2.74 -2.12 7.15
N GLN A 53 -3.53 -3.20 7.05
CA GLN A 53 -3.09 -4.47 6.47
C GLN A 53 -3.40 -4.51 4.97
N SER A 54 -3.11 -5.64 4.32
CA SER A 54 -3.39 -5.81 2.90
C SER A 54 -4.89 -5.79 2.60
N ASP A 55 -5.23 -5.41 1.36
CA ASP A 55 -6.62 -5.29 0.92
C ASP A 55 -7.41 -6.60 1.08
N LEU A 56 -6.74 -7.75 0.95
CA LEU A 56 -7.37 -9.06 1.15
C LEU A 56 -7.85 -9.26 2.60
N ILE A 57 -7.11 -8.73 3.58
CA ILE A 57 -7.51 -8.81 4.99
C ILE A 57 -8.65 -7.84 5.28
N VAL A 58 -8.59 -6.62 4.73
CA VAL A 58 -9.69 -5.65 4.85
C VAL A 58 -10.96 -6.22 4.23
N LEU A 59 -10.85 -6.84 3.05
CA LEU A 59 -11.95 -7.49 2.36
C LEU A 59 -12.54 -8.64 3.17
N SER A 60 -11.70 -9.52 3.72
CA SER A 60 -12.17 -10.61 4.58
C SER A 60 -12.92 -10.06 5.80
N CYS A 61 -12.44 -8.98 6.41
CA CYS A 61 -13.14 -8.32 7.51
C CYS A 61 -14.52 -7.80 7.05
N LEU A 62 -14.60 -7.10 5.92
CA LEU A 62 -15.86 -6.61 5.37
C LEU A 62 -16.86 -7.75 5.11
N GLN A 63 -16.41 -8.89 4.57
CA GLN A 63 -17.25 -10.08 4.37
C GLN A 63 -17.78 -10.66 5.68
N GLN A 64 -16.97 -10.71 6.73
CA GLN A 64 -17.38 -11.23 8.05
C GLN A 64 -18.45 -10.36 8.70
N VAL A 65 -18.40 -9.03 8.50
CA VAL A 65 -19.38 -8.09 9.06
C VAL A 65 -20.43 -7.64 8.05
N ARG A 66 -20.57 -8.34 6.91
CA ARG A 66 -21.45 -7.96 5.80
C ARG A 66 -22.87 -7.53 6.21
N PRO A 67 -23.57 -8.22 7.14
CA PRO A 67 -24.91 -7.81 7.56
C PRO A 67 -24.98 -6.44 8.26
N LYS A 68 -23.84 -5.91 8.70
CA LYS A 68 -23.71 -4.63 9.42
C LYS A 68 -23.20 -3.50 8.53
N LEU A 69 -22.78 -3.80 7.30
CA LEU A 69 -22.28 -2.79 6.36
C LEU A 69 -23.40 -1.87 5.89
N THR A 70 -23.02 -0.67 5.48
CA THR A 70 -23.92 0.22 4.74
C THR A 70 -24.32 -0.42 3.40
N MET A 71 -25.48 0.00 2.89
CA MET A 71 -25.94 -0.43 1.57
C MET A 71 -24.92 -0.11 0.47
N ALA A 72 -24.23 1.03 0.58
CA ALA A 72 -23.22 1.46 -0.39
C ALA A 72 -22.02 0.50 -0.42
N CYS A 73 -21.43 0.18 0.73
CA CYS A 73 -20.30 -0.76 0.76
C CYS A 73 -20.72 -2.19 0.39
N ASN A 74 -21.90 -2.64 0.86
CA ASN A 74 -22.40 -3.95 0.47
C ASN A 74 -22.65 -4.06 -1.04
N ARG A 75 -23.10 -2.97 -1.69
CA ARG A 75 -23.28 -2.93 -3.15
C ARG A 75 -21.96 -3.16 -3.88
N VAL A 76 -20.87 -2.51 -3.44
CA VAL A 76 -19.52 -2.73 -3.97
C VAL A 76 -19.16 -4.21 -3.88
N LEU A 77 -19.32 -4.84 -2.70
CA LEU A 77 -19.02 -6.26 -2.55
C LEU A 77 -19.83 -7.14 -3.52
N VAL A 78 -21.13 -6.88 -3.67
CA VAL A 78 -21.99 -7.61 -4.63
C VAL A 78 -21.52 -7.41 -6.08
N ASP A 79 -21.18 -6.19 -6.47
CA ASP A 79 -20.70 -5.88 -7.84
C ASP A 79 -19.39 -6.61 -8.19
N HIS A 80 -18.57 -6.89 -7.18
CA HIS A 80 -17.34 -7.68 -7.30
C HIS A 80 -17.54 -9.19 -7.04
N GLY A 81 -18.78 -9.65 -6.90
CA GLY A 81 -19.11 -11.08 -6.72
C GLY A 81 -18.79 -11.65 -5.35
N GLN A 82 -18.79 -10.80 -4.32
CA GLN A 82 -18.41 -11.14 -2.94
C GLN A 82 -19.60 -11.27 -1.99
#